data_AF-A0A412BK62-F1
#
_entry.id   AF-A0A412BK62-F1
#
_cell.length_a   1.000
_cell.length_b   1.000
_cell.length_c   1.000
_cell.angle_alpha   90.00
_cell.angle_beta   90.00
_cell.angle_gamma   90.00
#
_symmetry.space_group_name_H-M   'P 1'
#
loop_
_entity.id
_entity.type
_entity.pdbx_description
1 polymer ?
#
loop_
_entity_poly.entity_id
_entity_poly.type
_entity_poly.pdbx_seq_one_letter_code
_entity_poly.pdbx_strand_id
1 'polypeptide(L)'
;MGTGFSKRSGQATVNVNRISEDSLEVTATCDSLARQVIMLTEELTRIRNETSSAVETLPPEVIREPTGWQWFQIWTGRLAVAVLLLILIKRRLNRT
;
A
#
# COMPACT_ATOMS: atom_id res chain seq x y z
N MET A 1 13.52 38.27 40.07
CA MET A 1 12.61 37.13 40.28
C MET A 1 11.28 37.50 39.64
N GLY A 2 11.01 37.06 38.40
CA GLY A 2 9.81 37.45 37.65
C GLY A 2 8.63 36.52 37.91
N THR A 3 7.43 37.07 38.07
CA THR A 3 6.19 36.31 38.16
C THR A 3 5.70 36.00 36.73
N GLY A 4 5.63 34.72 36.38
CA GLY A 4 5.04 34.25 35.13
C GLY A 4 3.64 33.71 35.38
N PHE A 5 2.67 34.11 34.55
CA PHE A 5 1.31 33.57 34.61
C PHE A 5 1.04 32.72 33.37
N SER A 6 0.75 31.45 33.61
CA SER A 6 0.34 30.49 32.58
C SER A 6 -1.09 30.05 32.85
N LYS A 7 -1.96 30.21 31.86
CA LYS A 7 -3.35 29.73 31.92
C LYS A 7 -3.59 28.80 30.74
N ARG A 8 -3.93 27.55 31.04
CA ARG A 8 -4.28 26.52 30.07
C ARG A 8 -5.78 26.34 30.04
N SER A 9 -6.38 26.38 28.85
CA SER A 9 -7.78 26.03 28.64
C SER A 9 -7.86 25.04 27.48
N GLY A 10 -8.11 23.77 27.80
CA GLY A 10 -8.06 22.67 26.83
C GLY A 10 -6.66 22.51 26.20
N GLN A 11 -6.60 22.62 24.87
CA GLN A 11 -5.37 22.55 24.06
C GLN A 11 -4.78 23.94 23.76
N ALA A 12 -5.41 25.02 24.22
CA ALA A 12 -4.87 26.36 24.10
C ALA A 12 -4.06 26.72 25.36
N THR A 13 -2.82 27.16 25.15
CA THR A 13 -1.94 27.62 26.23
C THR A 13 -1.55 29.06 25.97
N VAL A 14 -1.76 29.92 26.96
CA VAL A 14 -1.28 31.29 26.95
C VAL A 14 -0.21 31.42 28.03
N ASN A 15 1.01 31.73 27.60
CA ASN A 15 2.12 32.00 28.49
C ASN A 15 2.41 33.51 28.49
N VAL A 16 2.38 34.11 29.68
CA VAL A 16 2.73 35.51 29.87
C VAL A 16 4.02 35.55 30.68
N ASN A 17 5.11 35.92 30.02
CA ASN A 17 6.41 36.07 30.65
C ASN A 17 6.74 37.56 30.81
N ARG A 18 7.17 37.95 32.01
CA ARG A 18 7.59 39.32 32.29
C ARG A 18 9.10 39.44 32.09
N ILE A 19 9.51 40.08 31.00
CA ILE A 19 10.93 40.23 30.65
C ILE A 19 11.55 41.45 31.34
N SER A 20 10.79 42.52 31.64
CA SER A 20 11.26 43.73 32.36
C SER A 20 10.10 44.51 33.03
N GLU A 21 10.37 45.63 33.74
CA GLU A 21 9.34 46.39 34.49
C GLU A 21 8.16 46.86 33.63
N ASP A 22 8.40 47.24 32.36
CA ASP A 22 7.39 47.82 31.46
C ASP A 22 7.01 46.94 30.24
N SER A 23 7.57 45.73 30.10
CA SER A 23 7.31 44.88 28.92
C SER A 23 6.84 43.47 29.29
N LEU A 24 5.72 43.08 28.66
CA LEU A 24 5.07 41.78 28.80
C LEU A 24 5.14 41.05 27.47
N GLU A 25 5.72 39.86 27.45
CA GLU A 25 5.69 38.98 26.27
C GLU A 25 4.56 37.97 26.45
N VAL A 26 3.60 38.00 25.52
CA VAL A 26 2.40 37.16 25.53
C VAL A 26 2.47 36.19 24.36
N THR A 27 2.68 34.91 24.67
CA THR A 27 2.71 33.84 23.67
C THR A 27 1.41 33.05 23.75
N ALA A 28 0.57 33.16 22.72
CA ALA A 28 -0.67 32.40 22.61
C ALA A 28 -0.50 31.27 21.59
N THR A 29 -0.43 30.03 22.06
CA THR A 29 -0.37 28.85 21.20
C THR A 29 -1.78 28.31 21.01
N CYS A 30 -2.38 28.61 19.86
CA CYS A 30 -3.68 28.10 19.45
C CYS A 30 -3.47 26.90 18.51
N ASP A 31 -3.88 25.72 18.97
CA ASP A 31 -3.63 24.44 18.29
C ASP A 31 -4.54 24.18 17.08
N SER A 32 -4.58 25.16 16.17
CA SER A 32 -5.22 25.04 14.86
C SER A 32 -4.59 23.93 14.01
N LEU A 33 -3.33 23.58 14.28
CA LEU A 33 -2.59 22.53 13.59
C LEU A 33 -3.01 21.14 14.06
N ALA A 34 -3.11 20.86 15.37
CA ALA A 34 -3.58 19.55 15.82
C ALA A 34 -5.01 19.26 15.40
N ARG A 35 -5.87 20.30 15.34
CA ARG A 35 -7.23 20.14 14.81
C ARG A 35 -7.22 19.69 13.34
N GLN A 36 -6.32 20.23 12.52
CA GLN A 36 -6.15 19.81 11.12
C GLN A 36 -5.58 18.40 11.01
N VAL A 37 -4.63 18.01 11.87
CA VAL A 37 -4.05 16.67 11.88
C VAL A 37 -5.09 15.60 12.27
N ILE A 38 -5.95 15.88 13.25
CA ILE A 38 -7.03 14.97 13.66
C ILE A 38 -8.02 14.75 12.51
N MET A 39 -8.49 15.83 11.88
CA MET A 39 -9.41 15.78 10.74
C MET A 39 -8.79 15.01 9.56
N LEU A 40 -7.53 15.28 9.24
CA LEU A 40 -6.85 14.60 8.13
C LEU A 40 -6.64 13.11 8.41
N THR A 41 -6.37 12.75 9.68
CA THR A 41 -6.23 11.35 10.09
C THR A 41 -7.56 10.60 9.96
N GLU A 42 -8.68 11.25 10.27
CA GLU A 42 -10.03 10.69 10.11
C GLU A 42 -10.41 10.47 8.63
N GLU A 43 -10.06 11.40 7.74
CA GLU A 43 -10.26 11.22 6.30
C GLU A 43 -9.38 10.09 5.73
N LEU A 44 -8.13 9.99 6.18
CA LEU A 44 -7.23 8.91 5.77
C LEU A 44 -7.72 7.54 6.23
N THR A 45 -8.27 7.42 7.44
CA THR A 45 -8.84 6.16 7.92
C THR A 45 -10.11 5.78 7.16
N ARG A 46 -10.96 6.76 6.82
CA ARG A 46 -12.16 6.54 5.99
C ARG A 46 -11.80 6.04 4.59
N ILE A 47 -10.91 6.74 3.88
CA ILE A 47 -10.47 6.36 2.52
C ILE A 47 -9.84 4.96 2.52
N ARG A 48 -9.02 4.66 3.54
CA ARG A 48 -8.40 3.34 3.67
C ARG A 48 -9.43 2.25 3.92
N ASN A 49 -10.47 2.51 4.69
CA ASN A 49 -11.54 1.54 4.92
C ASN A 49 -12.34 1.24 3.63
N GLU A 50 -12.68 2.29 2.87
CA GLU A 50 -13.35 2.16 1.57
C GLU A 50 -12.47 1.42 0.54
N THR A 51 -11.17 1.76 0.49
CA THR A 51 -10.21 1.10 -0.40
C THR A 51 -9.94 -0.34 0.01
N SER A 52 -9.83 -0.63 1.32
CA SER A 52 -9.63 -1.99 1.82
C SER A 52 -10.82 -2.88 1.49
N SER A 53 -12.05 -2.37 1.62
CA SER A 53 -13.26 -3.09 1.23
C SER A 53 -13.36 -3.29 -0.29
N ALA A 54 -12.93 -2.30 -1.08
CA ALA A 54 -12.85 -2.41 -2.54
C ALA A 54 -11.78 -3.44 -2.99
N VAL A 55 -10.65 -3.54 -2.27
CA VAL A 55 -9.59 -4.54 -2.56
C VAL A 55 -10.02 -5.95 -2.15
N GLU A 56 -10.78 -6.09 -1.06
CA GLU A 56 -11.29 -7.40 -0.60
C GLU A 56 -12.38 -7.97 -1.52
N THR A 57 -13.08 -7.10 -2.27
CA THR A 57 -14.15 -7.48 -3.20
C THR A 57 -13.69 -7.72 -4.63
N LEU A 58 -12.43 -7.44 -4.97
CA LEU A 58 -11.87 -7.89 -6.24
C LEU A 58 -11.70 -9.42 -6.13
N PRO A 59 -12.44 -10.22 -6.92
CA PRO A 59 -12.20 -11.65 -6.95
C PRO A 59 -10.72 -11.84 -7.28
N PRO A 60 -9.99 -12.72 -6.55
CA PRO A 60 -8.58 -12.93 -6.80
C PRO A 60 -8.43 -13.16 -8.30
N GLU A 61 -7.57 -12.37 -8.96
CA GLU A 61 -7.23 -12.59 -10.35
C GLU A 61 -6.77 -14.04 -10.42
N VAL A 62 -7.67 -14.92 -10.90
CA VAL A 62 -7.44 -16.35 -10.90
C VAL A 62 -6.43 -16.54 -12.02
N ILE A 63 -5.15 -16.40 -11.68
CA ILE A 63 -4.06 -16.74 -12.57
C ILE A 63 -4.19 -18.25 -12.75
N ARG A 64 -4.93 -18.63 -13.79
CA ARG A 64 -5.09 -20.01 -14.24
C ARG A 64 -3.81 -20.40 -14.95
N GLU A 65 -2.73 -20.47 -14.18
CA GLU A 65 -1.52 -21.10 -14.66
C GLU A 65 -1.87 -22.55 -14.96
N PRO A 66 -1.61 -23.04 -16.18
CA PRO A 66 -1.82 -24.44 -16.48
C PRO A 66 -0.99 -25.27 -15.50
N THR A 67 -1.65 -26.17 -14.77
CA THR A 67 -1.01 -27.06 -13.80
C THR A 67 0.14 -27.79 -14.48
N GLY A 68 1.29 -27.95 -13.81
CA GLY A 68 2.50 -28.53 -14.41
C GLY A 68 2.27 -29.88 -15.13
N TRP A 69 1.26 -30.64 -14.70
CA TRP A 69 0.81 -31.85 -15.36
C TRP A 69 0.25 -31.64 -16.78
N GLN A 70 -0.52 -30.58 -17.02
CA GLN A 70 -1.02 -30.21 -18.35
C GLN A 70 0.14 -29.85 -19.29
N TRP A 71 1.16 -29.18 -18.75
CA TRP A 71 2.39 -28.87 -19.48
C TRP A 71 3.15 -30.12 -19.93
N PHE A 72 3.23 -31.13 -19.06
CA PHE A 72 3.84 -32.41 -19.37
C PHE A 72 3.12 -33.14 -20.51
N GLN A 73 1.78 -33.11 -20.54
CA GLN A 73 0.99 -33.72 -21.63
C GLN A 73 1.23 -33.05 -22.99
N ILE A 74 1.28 -31.72 -23.03
CA ILE A 74 1.56 -30.97 -24.27
C ILE A 74 2.97 -31.29 -24.79
N TRP A 75 3.94 -31.37 -23.88
CA TRP A 75 5.33 -31.67 -24.24
C TRP A 75 5.54 -33.10 -24.73
N THR A 76 4.96 -34.08 -24.03
CA THR A 76 5.04 -35.50 -24.41
C THR A 76 4.39 -35.75 -25.77
N GLY A 77 3.24 -35.11 -26.06
CA GLY A 77 2.60 -35.19 -27.37
C GLY A 77 3.48 -34.65 -28.51
N ARG A 78 4.10 -33.47 -28.33
CA ARG A 78 5.02 -32.89 -29.33
C ARG A 78 6.25 -33.78 -29.56
N LEU A 79 6.81 -34.34 -28.49
CA LEU A 79 7.96 -35.24 -28.58
C LEU A 79 7.60 -36.52 -29.35
N ALA A 80 6.44 -37.11 -29.09
CA ALA A 80 5.97 -38.30 -29.78
C ALA A 80 5.77 -38.07 -31.29
N VAL A 81 5.18 -36.94 -31.68
CA VAL A 81 5.00 -36.58 -33.10
C VAL A 81 6.35 -36.37 -33.81
N ALA A 82 7.31 -35.71 -33.15
CA ALA A 82 8.64 -35.51 -33.70
C ALA A 82 9.36 -36.85 -33.95
N VAL A 83 9.28 -37.78 -32.98
CA VAL A 83 9.85 -39.13 -33.12
C VAL A 83 9.16 -39.90 -34.26
N LEU A 84 7.84 -39.83 -34.37
CA LEU A 84 7.08 -40.47 -35.44
C LEU A 84 7.50 -39.96 -36.83
N LEU A 85 7.66 -38.65 -36.99
CA LEU A 85 8.13 -38.04 -38.23
C LEU A 85 9.54 -38.51 -38.59
N LEU A 86 10.46 -38.56 -37.62
CA LEU A 86 11.82 -39.07 -37.84
C LEU A 86 11.82 -40.54 -38.27
N ILE A 87 10.97 -41.37 -37.66
CA ILE A 87 10.81 -42.79 -38.05
C ILE A 87 10.29 -42.89 -39.48
N LEU A 88 9.30 -42.08 -39.87
CA LEU A 88 8.76 -42.08 -41.23
C LEU A 88 9.81 -41.64 -42.26
N ILE A 89 10.59 -40.60 -41.96
CA ILE A 89 11.68 -40.13 -42.82
C ILE A 89 12.73 -41.24 -42.98
N LYS A 90 13.18 -41.86 -41.87
CA LYS A 90 14.15 -42.95 -41.91
C LYS A 90 13.65 -44.14 -42.74
N ARG A 91 12.36 -44.50 -42.59
CA ARG A 91 11.72 -45.57 -43.38
C ARG A 91 11.63 -45.23 -44.86
N ARG A 92 11.39 -43.96 -45.23
CA ARG A 92 11.38 -43.50 -46.63
C ARG A 92 12.77 -43.56 -47.24
N LEU A 93 13.79 -43.07 -46.53
CA LEU A 93 15.17 -43.07 -47.02
C LEU A 93 15.72 -44.49 -47.20
N ASN A 94 15.44 -45.42 -46.27
CA ASN A 94 15.89 -46.81 -46.39
C ASN A 94 15.16 -47.63 -47.48
N ARG A 95 14.06 -47.11 -48.04
CA ARG A 95 13.34 -47.74 -49.16
C ARG A 95 13.76 -47.18 -50.52
N THR A 96 14.51 -46.09 -50.56
CA THR A 96 15.02 -45.47 -51.79
C THR A 96 16.43 -45.97 -52.02
#